data_AF-A0A6L3V3Y9-F1
#
_entry.id   AF-A0A6L3V3Y9-F1
#
_cell.length_a   1.000
_cell.length_b   1.000
_cell.length_c   1.000
_cell.angle_alpha   90.00
_cell.angle_beta   90.00
_cell.angle_gamma   90.00
#
_symmetry.space_group_name_H-M   'P 1'
#
loop_
_entity.id
_entity.type
_entity.pdbx_description
1 polymer ?
#
loop_
_entity_poly.entity_id
_entity_poly.type
_entity_poly.pdbx_seq_one_letter_code
_entity_poly.pdbx_strand_id
1 'polypeptide(L)'
;MKKRFLITVCFALACFGWIMPFHIQANGMDENNKNELLKALEEQLRDTVHYYHQDSVKIMDGSNFQGTVLKVTKKDDPKTEENEEVIEEYQANLAIAFVEFKLIRDRLFFFEKTEFYYYDLDNKEFLASSQVFGNDEVQTFFDHYKNDVHKKLTLSSEILLLFLISFIITVPLFIMIFHNKGRSTIIHYNLLE
;
A
#
# COMPACT_ATOMS: atom_id res chain seq x y z
N MET A 1 30.48 25.29 -40.46
CA MET A 1 30.14 24.54 -39.22
C MET A 1 28.67 24.65 -38.77
N LYS A 2 27.87 25.64 -39.21
CA LYS A 2 26.48 25.82 -38.74
C LYS A 2 25.43 24.83 -39.27
N LYS A 3 25.64 24.17 -40.41
CA LYS A 3 24.64 23.27 -41.04
C LYS A 3 24.60 21.83 -40.48
N ARG A 4 25.68 21.37 -39.83
CA ARG A 4 25.74 20.02 -39.23
C ARG A 4 25.10 19.95 -37.83
N PHE A 5 24.99 21.08 -37.14
CA PHE A 5 24.35 21.16 -35.83
C PHE A 5 22.81 21.10 -35.94
N LEU A 6 22.24 21.71 -36.99
CA LEU A 6 20.78 21.76 -37.18
C LEU A 6 20.16 20.38 -37.50
N ILE A 7 20.88 19.52 -38.23
CA ILE A 7 20.39 18.18 -38.59
C ILE A 7 20.40 17.22 -37.40
N THR A 8 21.33 17.42 -36.46
CA THR A 8 21.46 16.56 -35.27
C THR A 8 20.38 16.87 -34.22
N VAL A 9 19.90 18.12 -34.16
CA VAL A 9 18.80 18.52 -33.25
C VAL A 9 17.43 18.04 -33.75
N CYS A 10 17.21 17.98 -35.06
CA CYS A 10 15.95 17.46 -35.62
C CYS A 10 15.79 15.94 -35.43
N PHE A 11 16.87 15.17 -35.38
CA PHE A 11 16.79 13.72 -35.17
C PHE A 11 16.52 13.34 -33.70
N ALA A 12 16.95 14.18 -32.75
CA ALA A 12 16.66 14.00 -31.33
C ALA A 12 15.19 14.31 -30.97
N LEU A 13 14.55 15.25 -31.69
CA LEU A 13 13.14 15.59 -31.47
C LEU A 13 12.16 14.60 -32.15
N ALA A 14 12.58 13.91 -33.20
CA ALA A 14 11.74 12.89 -33.86
C ALA A 14 11.64 11.57 -33.06
N CYS A 15 12.57 11.29 -32.16
CA CYS A 15 12.53 10.08 -31.32
C CYS A 15 11.66 10.22 -30.06
N PHE A 16 11.19 11.44 -29.74
CA PHE A 16 10.33 11.68 -28.57
C PHE A 16 8.82 11.60 -28.87
N GLY A 17 8.43 11.40 -30.13
CA GLY A 17 7.01 11.42 -30.54
C GLY A 17 6.27 10.09 -30.44
N TRP A 18 6.93 8.99 -30.07
CA TRP A 18 6.35 7.63 -30.13
C TRP A 18 6.47 6.88 -28.79
N ILE A 19 6.27 7.60 -27.68
CA ILE A 19 5.76 6.97 -26.46
C ILE A 19 4.38 7.58 -26.27
N MET A 20 3.42 7.14 -27.08
CA MET A 20 2.02 7.33 -26.73
C MET A 20 1.86 6.63 -25.38
N PRO A 21 1.52 7.32 -24.27
CA PRO A 21 1.00 6.60 -23.13
C PRO A 21 -0.19 5.81 -23.67
N PHE A 22 -0.14 4.49 -23.56
CA PHE A 22 -1.34 3.68 -23.66
C PHE A 22 -2.28 4.27 -22.62
N HIS A 23 -3.22 5.10 -23.06
CA HIS A 23 -4.37 5.43 -22.25
C HIS A 23 -5.16 4.14 -22.18
N ILE A 24 -4.81 3.30 -21.19
CA ILE A 24 -5.70 2.28 -20.70
C ILE A 24 -6.91 3.07 -20.23
N GLN A 25 -7.97 2.99 -21.02
CA GLN A 25 -9.28 3.41 -20.61
C GLN A 25 -9.68 2.45 -19.50
N ALA A 26 -9.32 2.77 -18.26
CA ALA A 26 -9.93 2.13 -17.11
C ALA A 26 -11.42 2.42 -17.25
N ASN A 27 -12.20 1.40 -17.60
CA ASN A 27 -13.63 1.43 -17.36
C ASN A 27 -13.75 1.58 -15.84
N GLY A 28 -13.97 2.82 -15.41
CA GLY A 28 -14.13 3.15 -14.02
C GLY A 28 -15.23 2.28 -13.43
N MET A 29 -14.96 1.74 -12.25
CA MET A 29 -15.93 0.95 -11.50
C MET A 29 -17.27 1.69 -11.38
N ASP A 30 -18.36 1.02 -11.75
CA ASP A 30 -19.72 1.56 -11.58
C ASP A 30 -19.96 1.99 -10.12
N GLU A 31 -20.63 3.13 -9.90
CA GLU A 31 -20.82 3.69 -8.56
C GLU A 31 -21.63 2.76 -7.63
N ASN A 32 -22.56 1.94 -8.16
CA ASN A 32 -23.27 0.97 -7.32
C ASN A 32 -22.32 -0.15 -6.88
N ASN A 33 -21.55 -0.71 -7.82
CA ASN A 33 -20.58 -1.77 -7.55
C ASN A 33 -19.49 -1.28 -6.58
N LYS A 34 -19.05 -0.03 -6.72
CA LYS A 34 -18.10 0.61 -5.82
C LYS A 34 -18.64 0.75 -4.39
N ASN A 35 -19.90 1.16 -4.23
CA ASN A 35 -20.53 1.28 -2.93
C ASN A 35 -20.75 -0.09 -2.27
N GLU A 36 -21.15 -1.10 -3.05
CA GLU A 36 -21.27 -2.48 -2.56
C GLU A 36 -19.91 -3.02 -2.11
N LEU A 37 -18.88 -2.85 -2.94
CA LEU A 37 -17.51 -3.26 -2.62
C LEU A 37 -16.98 -2.54 -1.38
N LEU A 38 -17.19 -1.23 -1.26
CA LEU A 38 -16.75 -0.45 -0.10
C LEU A 38 -17.39 -0.96 1.19
N LYS A 39 -18.69 -1.28 1.16
CA LYS A 39 -19.39 -1.84 2.31
C LYS A 39 -18.87 -3.23 2.69
N ALA A 40 -18.67 -4.10 1.70
CA ALA A 40 -18.12 -5.43 1.91
C ALA A 40 -16.68 -5.37 2.44
N LEU A 41 -15.86 -4.45 1.93
CA LEU A 41 -14.48 -4.22 2.37
C LEU A 41 -14.43 -3.74 3.81
N GLU A 42 -15.30 -2.79 4.18
CA GLU A 42 -15.37 -2.27 5.54
C GLU A 42 -15.65 -3.38 6.55
N GLU A 43 -16.58 -4.28 6.22
CA GLU A 43 -16.94 -5.43 7.05
C GLU A 43 -15.80 -6.45 7.12
N GLN A 44 -15.23 -6.84 5.98
CA GLN A 44 -14.12 -7.80 5.93
C GLN A 44 -12.89 -7.29 6.68
N LEU A 45 -12.51 -6.02 6.50
CA LEU A 45 -11.34 -5.43 7.13
C LEU A 45 -11.50 -5.31 8.64
N ARG A 46 -12.69 -4.96 9.11
CA ARG A 46 -13.01 -4.94 10.54
C ARG A 46 -12.82 -6.31 11.19
N ASP A 47 -13.18 -7.38 10.48
CA ASP A 47 -13.17 -8.73 11.03
C ASP A 47 -11.80 -9.42 10.89
N THR A 48 -11.03 -9.10 9.85
CA THR A 48 -9.79 -9.81 9.51
C THR A 48 -8.51 -9.03 9.79
N VAL A 49 -8.54 -7.69 9.74
CA VAL A 49 -7.34 -6.87 9.85
C VAL A 49 -7.21 -6.28 11.25
N HIS A 50 -6.20 -6.77 11.97
CA HIS A 50 -5.86 -6.22 13.28
C HIS A 50 -5.50 -4.74 13.19
N TYR A 51 -6.01 -3.96 14.14
CA TYR A 51 -5.79 -2.52 14.26
C TYR A 51 -6.42 -1.69 13.14
N TYR A 52 -7.29 -2.28 12.33
CA TYR A 52 -8.06 -1.55 11.35
C TYR A 52 -8.83 -0.38 11.99
N HIS A 53 -8.77 0.80 11.37
CA HIS A 53 -9.56 1.95 11.77
C HIS A 53 -10.87 1.97 11.00
N GLN A 54 -11.98 1.89 11.74
CA GLN A 54 -13.31 1.95 11.15
C GLN A 54 -13.51 3.20 10.29
N ASP A 55 -14.22 3.03 9.18
CA ASP A 55 -14.59 4.05 8.20
C ASP A 55 -13.38 4.77 7.58
N SER A 56 -12.22 4.09 7.55
CA SER A 56 -10.98 4.63 6.97
C SER A 56 -10.68 4.14 5.56
N VAL A 57 -11.46 3.18 5.06
CA VAL A 57 -11.31 2.63 3.72
C VAL A 57 -11.57 3.68 2.66
N LYS A 58 -10.69 3.68 1.68
CA LYS A 58 -10.80 4.49 0.48
C LYS A 58 -10.38 3.66 -0.73
N ILE A 59 -11.31 3.45 -1.65
CA ILE A 59 -11.00 2.90 -2.97
C ILE A 59 -10.29 4.01 -3.76
N MET A 60 -9.01 3.80 -4.03
CA MET A 60 -8.14 4.75 -4.75
C MET A 60 -8.35 4.64 -6.26
N ASP A 61 -8.45 3.40 -6.75
CA ASP A 61 -8.90 3.09 -8.10
C ASP A 61 -9.55 1.71 -8.13
N GLY A 62 -10.34 1.43 -9.18
CA GLY A 62 -10.93 0.12 -9.37
C GLY A 62 -11.55 -0.05 -10.74
N SER A 63 -11.66 -1.30 -11.16
CA SER A 63 -12.28 -1.68 -12.44
C SER A 63 -13.09 -2.94 -12.30
N ASN A 64 -14.02 -3.12 -13.23
CA ASN A 64 -14.87 -4.31 -13.33
C ASN A 64 -14.69 -4.94 -14.70
N PHE A 65 -14.56 -6.26 -14.74
CA PHE A 65 -14.48 -7.03 -15.99
C PHE A 65 -15.04 -8.43 -15.77
N GLN A 66 -15.47 -9.07 -16.85
CA GLN A 66 -15.78 -10.49 -16.81
C GLN A 66 -14.47 -11.27 -16.84
N GLY A 67 -14.30 -12.22 -15.93
CA GLY A 67 -13.10 -13.05 -15.91
C GLY A 67 -13.33 -14.43 -15.29
N THR A 68 -12.31 -15.26 -15.41
CA THR A 68 -12.33 -16.64 -14.91
C THR A 68 -11.83 -16.66 -13.47
N VAL A 69 -12.56 -17.34 -12.60
CA VAL A 69 -12.19 -17.57 -11.20
C VAL A 69 -11.88 -19.05 -11.01
N LEU A 70 -10.74 -19.31 -10.38
CA LEU A 70 -10.28 -20.64 -10.00
C LEU A 70 -10.55 -20.86 -8.51
N LYS A 71 -11.49 -21.74 -8.16
CA LYS A 71 -11.78 -22.10 -6.77
C LYS A 71 -11.28 -23.51 -6.49
N VAL A 72 -10.40 -23.64 -5.50
CA VAL A 72 -9.89 -24.94 -5.06
C VAL A 72 -10.72 -25.38 -3.86
N THR A 73 -11.55 -26.40 -4.05
CA THR A 73 -12.37 -26.98 -2.98
C THR A 73 -11.79 -28.33 -2.58
N LYS A 74 -11.52 -28.52 -1.29
CA LYS A 74 -11.17 -29.83 -0.74
C LYS A 74 -12.45 -30.59 -0.45
N LYS A 75 -12.62 -31.74 -1.09
CA LYS A 75 -13.74 -32.64 -0.82
C LYS A 75 -13.34 -33.56 0.33
N ASP A 76 -13.86 -33.31 1.54
CA ASP A 76 -13.69 -34.23 2.67
C ASP A 76 -14.60 -35.45 2.46
N ASP A 77 -14.17 -36.42 1.66
CA ASP A 77 -14.79 -37.75 1.62
C ASP A 77 -13.97 -38.73 2.49
N PRO A 78 -14.45 -39.11 3.68
CA PRO A 78 -13.72 -39.99 4.61
C PRO A 78 -13.58 -41.44 4.10
N LYS A 79 -14.04 -41.77 2.89
CA LYS A 79 -14.04 -43.12 2.32
C LYS A 79 -13.02 -43.36 1.20
N THR A 80 -12.28 -42.34 0.77
CA THR A 80 -11.26 -42.45 -0.29
C THR A 80 -9.90 -41.96 0.23
N GLU A 81 -8.82 -42.69 -0.06
CA GLU A 81 -7.45 -42.34 0.37
C GLU A 81 -6.87 -41.13 -0.39
N GLU A 82 -7.52 -40.70 -1.48
CA GLU A 82 -7.07 -39.55 -2.27
C GLU A 82 -7.78 -38.27 -1.81
N ASN A 83 -6.99 -37.35 -1.26
CA ASN A 83 -7.34 -35.93 -1.16
C ASN A 83 -7.45 -35.37 -2.58
N GLU A 84 -8.59 -35.59 -3.25
CA GLU A 84 -8.85 -34.99 -4.55
C GLU A 84 -9.21 -33.52 -4.35
N GLU A 85 -8.23 -32.64 -4.52
CA GLU A 85 -8.47 -31.20 -4.67
C GLU A 85 -9.22 -30.98 -5.98
N VAL A 86 -10.48 -30.54 -5.91
CA VAL A 86 -11.29 -30.22 -7.08
C VAL A 86 -11.08 -28.74 -7.39
N ILE A 87 -10.55 -28.46 -8.58
CA ILE A 87 -10.42 -27.10 -9.12
C ILE A 87 -11.70 -26.81 -9.91
N GLU A 88 -12.52 -25.91 -9.40
CA GLU A 88 -13.73 -25.41 -10.07
C GLU A 88 -13.39 -24.10 -10.78
N GLU A 89 -13.53 -24.11 -12.11
CA GLU A 89 -13.41 -22.92 -12.96
C GLU A 89 -14.78 -22.37 -13.30
N TYR A 90 -15.01 -21.08 -13.04
CA TYR A 90 -16.25 -20.42 -13.41
C TYR A 90 -16.00 -18.98 -13.89
N GLN A 91 -16.94 -18.47 -14.69
CA GLN A 91 -16.93 -17.09 -15.17
C GLN A 91 -17.70 -16.20 -14.19
N ALA A 92 -17.12 -15.08 -13.81
CA ALA A 92 -17.72 -14.12 -12.88
C ALA A 92 -17.42 -12.67 -13.27
N ASN A 93 -18.29 -11.78 -12.83
CA ASN A 93 -18.05 -10.34 -12.90
C ASN A 93 -17.11 -9.93 -11.75
N LEU A 94 -15.84 -9.74 -12.09
CA LEU A 94 -14.77 -9.46 -11.16
C LEU A 94 -14.61 -7.96 -10.96
N ALA A 95 -14.64 -7.53 -9.72
CA ALA A 95 -14.22 -6.21 -9.29
C ALA A 95 -12.82 -6.28 -8.70
N ILE A 96 -11.90 -5.47 -9.23
CA ILE A 96 -10.59 -5.23 -8.64
C ILE A 96 -10.54 -3.82 -8.07
N ALA A 97 -10.02 -3.68 -6.85
CA ALA A 97 -9.83 -2.39 -6.23
C ALA A 97 -8.43 -2.25 -5.64
N PHE A 98 -7.82 -1.10 -5.90
CA PHE A 98 -6.67 -0.62 -5.16
C PHE A 98 -7.17 0.25 -4.01
N VAL A 99 -6.94 -0.21 -2.78
CA VAL A 99 -7.59 0.33 -1.58
C VAL A 99 -6.53 0.87 -0.63
N GLU A 100 -6.79 2.05 -0.06
CA GLU A 100 -6.05 2.63 1.05
C GLU A 100 -6.90 2.56 2.33
N PHE A 101 -6.30 2.18 3.44
CA PHE A 101 -6.96 2.24 4.75
C PHE A 101 -5.98 2.49 5.89
N LYS A 102 -6.50 2.88 7.06
CA LYS A 102 -5.69 3.24 8.23
C LYS A 102 -5.61 2.11 9.23
N LEU A 103 -4.43 1.97 9.83
CA LEU A 103 -4.16 1.08 10.96
C LEU A 103 -3.72 1.89 12.18
N ILE A 104 -4.37 1.64 13.32
CA ILE A 104 -4.13 2.31 14.60
C ILE A 104 -3.79 1.25 15.64
N ARG A 105 -2.49 0.94 15.77
CA ARG A 105 -2.02 -0.01 16.78
C ARG A 105 -2.10 0.58 18.18
N ASP A 106 -1.64 1.83 18.28
CA ASP A 106 -1.52 2.59 19.53
C ASP A 106 -2.10 4.00 19.31
N ARG A 107 -2.24 4.79 20.38
CA ARG A 107 -2.73 6.18 20.30
C ARG A 107 -1.73 7.18 19.70
N LEU A 108 -0.51 6.73 19.39
CA LEU A 108 0.61 7.59 18.97
C LEU A 108 1.04 7.37 17.52
N PHE A 109 1.01 6.13 17.05
CA PHE A 109 1.49 5.76 15.71
C PHE A 109 0.35 5.23 14.86
N PHE A 110 0.07 5.98 13.80
CA PHE A 110 -0.93 5.71 12.79
C PHE A 110 -0.21 5.29 11.50
N PHE A 111 -0.76 4.29 10.81
CA PHE A 111 -0.22 3.81 9.55
C PHE A 111 -1.28 3.88 8.47
N GLU A 112 -0.85 4.15 7.24
CA GLU A 112 -1.64 4.01 6.03
C GLU A 112 -1.13 2.77 5.29
N LYS A 113 -2.03 1.88 4.93
CA LYS A 113 -1.74 0.66 4.16
C LYS A 113 -2.52 0.74 2.85
N THR A 114 -1.82 0.49 1.75
CA THR A 114 -2.42 0.30 0.43
C THR A 114 -2.30 -1.16 0.02
N GLU A 115 -3.36 -1.73 -0.53
CA GLU A 115 -3.43 -3.15 -0.91
C GLU A 115 -4.50 -3.40 -1.98
N PHE A 116 -4.40 -4.53 -2.67
CA PHE A 116 -5.38 -4.98 -3.66
C PHE A 116 -6.45 -5.86 -3.03
N TYR A 117 -7.69 -5.67 -3.49
CA TYR A 117 -8.80 -6.56 -3.17
C TYR A 117 -9.49 -7.00 -4.46
N TYR A 118 -9.87 -8.27 -4.48
CA TYR A 118 -10.58 -8.91 -5.58
C TYR A 118 -11.93 -9.38 -5.06
N TYR A 119 -13.00 -9.04 -5.77
CA TYR A 119 -14.35 -9.33 -5.33
C TYR A 119 -15.17 -9.86 -6.49
N ASP A 120 -15.87 -10.97 -6.24
CA ASP A 120 -16.85 -11.55 -7.14
C ASP A 120 -18.18 -10.84 -6.91
N LEU A 121 -18.60 -10.01 -7.87
CA LEU A 121 -19.86 -9.26 -7.77
C LEU A 121 -21.09 -10.17 -7.87
N ASP A 122 -20.97 -11.32 -8.54
CA ASP A 122 -22.09 -12.24 -8.77
C ASP A 122 -22.34 -13.09 -7.53
N ASN A 123 -21.27 -13.65 -6.94
CA ASN A 123 -21.33 -14.52 -5.76
C ASN A 123 -21.17 -13.79 -4.43
N LYS A 124 -20.82 -12.49 -4.47
CA LYS A 124 -20.62 -11.64 -3.29
C LYS A 124 -19.56 -12.17 -2.33
N GLU A 125 -18.45 -12.65 -2.88
CA GLU A 125 -17.33 -13.17 -2.10
C GLU A 125 -16.01 -12.51 -2.47
N PHE A 126 -15.13 -12.37 -1.47
CA PHE A 126 -13.76 -11.93 -1.70
C PHE A 126 -12.92 -13.09 -2.21
N LEU A 127 -12.11 -12.80 -3.21
CA LEU A 127 -11.24 -13.76 -3.87
C LEU A 127 -9.80 -13.52 -3.45
N ALA A 128 -9.05 -14.61 -3.30
CA ALA A 128 -7.60 -14.54 -3.17
C ALA A 128 -6.95 -14.25 -4.53
N SER A 129 -5.77 -13.64 -4.51
CA SER A 129 -5.02 -13.31 -5.74
C SER A 129 -4.75 -14.54 -6.62
N SER A 130 -4.54 -15.71 -6.03
CA SER A 130 -4.34 -16.97 -6.74
C SER A 130 -5.55 -17.41 -7.56
N GLN A 131 -6.76 -17.01 -7.16
CA GLN A 131 -8.00 -17.40 -7.82
C GLN A 131 -8.26 -16.58 -9.09
N VAL A 132 -7.64 -15.41 -9.21
CA VAL A 132 -7.85 -14.45 -10.30
C VAL A 132 -6.62 -14.25 -11.18
N PHE A 133 -5.52 -14.95 -10.88
CA PHE A 133 -4.22 -14.79 -11.55
C PHE A 133 -4.26 -15.07 -13.06
N GLY A 134 -5.25 -15.83 -13.54
CA GLY A 134 -5.43 -16.17 -14.96
C GLY A 134 -6.05 -15.09 -15.83
N ASN A 135 -6.38 -13.91 -15.29
CA ASN A 135 -7.01 -12.82 -16.05
C ASN A 135 -5.98 -11.74 -16.41
N ASP A 136 -5.84 -11.45 -17.70
CA ASP A 136 -4.87 -10.46 -18.22
C ASP A 136 -5.19 -9.04 -17.74
N GLU A 137 -6.48 -8.71 -17.57
CA GLU A 137 -6.96 -7.43 -17.04
C GLU A 137 -6.53 -7.24 -15.58
N VAL A 138 -6.61 -8.30 -14.76
CA VAL A 138 -6.13 -8.30 -13.36
C VAL A 138 -4.64 -8.05 -13.33
N GLN A 139 -3.87 -8.77 -14.16
CA GLN A 139 -2.42 -8.63 -14.19
C GLN A 139 -2.01 -7.23 -14.63
N THR A 140 -2.69 -6.67 -15.62
CA THR A 140 -2.43 -5.30 -16.10
C THR A 140 -2.70 -4.26 -15.01
N PHE A 141 -3.82 -4.40 -14.29
CA PHE A 141 -4.15 -3.51 -13.18
C PHE A 141 -3.16 -3.66 -12.02
N PHE A 142 -2.79 -4.90 -11.68
CA PHE A 142 -1.79 -5.18 -10.66
C PHE A 142 -0.44 -4.57 -11.04
N ASP A 143 0.04 -4.77 -12.27
CA ASP A 143 1.31 -4.26 -12.75
C ASP A 143 1.37 -2.72 -12.75
N HIS A 144 0.23 -2.06 -12.93
CA HIS A 144 0.12 -0.62 -12.86
C HIS A 144 0.38 -0.10 -11.43
N TYR A 145 -0.15 -0.76 -10.41
CA TYR A 145 -0.14 -0.29 -9.01
C TYR A 145 0.79 -1.07 -8.07
N LYS A 146 1.44 -2.16 -8.51
CA LYS A 146 2.25 -3.03 -7.62
C LYS A 146 3.37 -2.30 -6.90
N ASN A 147 3.90 -1.22 -7.50
CA ASN A 147 4.94 -0.40 -6.88
C ASN A 147 4.38 0.60 -5.86
N ASP A 148 3.06 0.82 -5.87
CA ASP A 148 2.35 1.72 -4.98
C ASP A 148 1.72 0.97 -3.79
N VAL A 149 1.87 -0.36 -3.70
CA VAL A 149 1.52 -1.13 -2.51
C VAL A 149 2.55 -0.88 -1.41
N HIS A 150 2.12 -0.23 -0.34
CA HIS A 150 3.00 0.12 0.77
C HIS A 150 2.26 0.17 2.10
N LYS A 151 3.04 0.08 3.17
CA LYS A 151 2.62 0.39 4.53
C LYS A 151 3.53 1.48 5.06
N LYS A 152 3.01 2.70 5.21
CA LYS A 152 3.77 3.86 5.69
C LYS A 152 3.20 4.40 6.99
N LEU A 153 4.04 5.07 7.76
CA LEU A 153 3.56 5.91 8.86
C LEU A 153 2.86 7.13 8.27
N THR A 154 1.82 7.61 8.96
CA THR A 154 1.27 8.93 8.63
C THR A 154 2.34 10.00 8.88
N LEU A 155 2.29 11.10 8.14
CA LEU A 155 3.23 12.22 8.30
C LEU A 155 3.31 12.71 9.76
N SER A 156 2.16 12.75 10.46
CA SER A 156 2.10 13.11 11.88
C SER A 156 2.87 12.14 12.77
N SER A 157 2.73 10.84 12.51
CA SER A 157 3.42 9.78 13.25
C SER A 157 4.92 9.76 12.97
N GLU A 158 5.31 10.04 11.73
CA GLU A 158 6.71 10.15 11.32
C GLU A 158 7.40 11.33 12.01
N ILE A 159 6.76 12.51 12.05
CA ILE A 159 7.27 13.68 12.77
C ILE A 159 7.42 13.37 14.27
N LEU A 160 6.41 12.72 14.87
CA LEU A 160 6.48 12.30 16.27
C LEU A 160 7.64 11.33 16.52
N LEU A 161 7.84 10.35 15.64
CA LEU A 161 8.95 9.40 15.73
C LEU A 161 10.31 10.12 15.68
N LEU A 162 10.48 11.02 14.72
CA LEU A 162 11.71 11.82 14.59
C LEU A 162 11.94 12.70 15.82
N PHE A 163 10.87 13.30 16.37
CA PHE A 163 10.95 14.06 17.60
C PHE A 163 11.40 13.20 18.79
N LEU A 164 10.85 11.99 18.95
CA LEU A 164 11.24 11.07 20.02
C LEU A 164 12.71 10.64 19.89
N ILE A 165 13.16 10.31 18.68
CA ILE A 165 14.57 9.97 18.42
C ILE A 165 15.49 11.15 18.74
N SER A 166 15.09 12.37 18.34
CA SER A 166 15.83 13.59 18.67
C SER A 166 15.91 13.82 20.18
N PHE A 167 14.82 13.56 20.92
CA PHE A 167 14.78 13.72 22.38
C PHE A 167 15.77 12.79 23.10
N ILE A 168 15.93 11.55 22.61
CA ILE A 168 16.88 10.57 23.15
C ILE A 168 18.32 11.08 23.08
N ILE A 169 18.68 11.85 22.05
CA ILE A 169 20.04 12.39 21.86
C ILE A 169 20.19 13.73 22.57
N THR A 170 19.22 14.62 22.40
CA THR A 170 19.30 16.00 22.90
C THR A 170 19.20 16.07 24.41
N VAL A 171 18.32 15.30 25.06
CA VAL A 171 18.15 15.38 26.52
C VAL A 171 19.42 15.03 27.29
N PRO A 172 20.13 13.92 27.04
CA PRO A 172 21.39 13.63 27.70
C PRO A 172 22.46 14.72 27.48
N LEU A 173 22.54 15.28 26.27
CA LEU A 173 23.46 16.39 25.98
C LEU A 173 23.12 17.65 26.78
N PHE A 174 21.84 17.98 26.86
CA PHE A 174 21.35 19.08 27.70
C PHE A 174 21.69 18.82 29.18
N ILE A 175 21.41 17.63 29.71
CA ILE A 175 21.76 17.26 31.10
C ILE A 175 23.27 17.42 31.32
N MET A 176 24.12 16.95 30.41
CA MET A 176 25.57 17.09 30.51
C MET A 176 26.02 18.57 30.56
N ILE A 177 25.46 19.42 29.69
CA ILE A 177 25.79 20.86 29.64
C ILE A 177 25.38 21.57 30.93
N PHE A 178 24.16 21.33 31.42
CA PHE A 178 23.62 22.01 32.59
C PHE A 178 24.17 21.44 33.91
N HIS A 179 24.50 20.15 33.99
CA HIS A 179 25.08 19.53 35.17
C HIS A 179 26.57 19.88 35.36
N ASN A 180 27.35 20.04 34.27
CA ASN A 180 28.78 20.42 34.36
C ASN A 180 29.01 21.90 34.68
N LYS A 181 28.08 22.80 34.31
CA LYS A 181 28.20 24.23 34.67
C LYS A 181 28.14 24.50 36.18
N GLY A 182 27.56 23.58 36.96
CA GLY A 182 27.46 23.71 38.42
C GLY A 182 28.74 23.37 39.22
N ARG A 183 29.81 22.86 38.57
CA ARG A 183 31.03 22.38 39.27
C ARG A 183 32.30 23.23 39.05
N SER A 184 32.19 24.41 38.45
CA SER A 184 33.32 25.35 38.38
C SER A 184 33.48 26.11 39.71
N THR A 185 33.81 25.40 40.78
CA THR A 185 34.24 26.04 42.03
C THR A 185 35.67 26.54 41.85
N ILE A 186 35.84 27.85 42.01
CA ILE A 186 37.12 28.57 41.92
C ILE A 186 38.12 27.94 42.90
N ILE A 187 39.17 27.29 42.38
CA ILE A 187 40.33 26.92 43.21
C ILE A 187 41.14 28.20 43.41
N HIS A 188 40.91 28.89 44.52
CA HIS A 188 41.83 29.90 45.02
C HIS A 188 43.13 29.21 45.43
N TYR A 189 44.16 29.29 44.60
CA TYR A 189 45.52 29.05 45.06
C TYR A 189 45.91 30.22 45.97
N ASN A 190 45.76 30.04 47.28
CA ASN A 190 46.56 30.77 48.24
C ASN A 190 47.99 30.24 48.12
N LEU A 191 48.79 30.89 47.29
CA LEU A 191 50.24 30.85 47.40
C LEU A 191 50.61 31.67 48.65
N LEU A 192 50.63 30.97 49.79
CA LEU A 192 51.40 31.36 50.95
C LEU A 192 52.84 30.87 50.75
N GLU A 193 53.76 31.75 51.14
CA GLU A 193 55.23 31.65 51.20
C GLU A 193 56.03 32.08 49.96
#